data_AF-A0A355D775-F1
#
_entry.id   AF-A0A355D775-F1
#
_cell.length_a   1.000
_cell.length_b   1.000
_cell.length_c   1.000
_cell.angle_alpha   90.00
_cell.angle_beta   90.00
_cell.angle_gamma   90.00
#
_symmetry.space_group_name_H-M   'P 1'
#
loop_
_entity.id
_entity.type
_entity.pdbx_description
1 polymer ?
#
loop_
_entity_poly.entity_id
_entity_poly.type
_entity_poly.pdbx_seq_one_letter_code
_entity_poly.pdbx_strand_id
1 'polypeptide(L)'
;MNSEYKHGVILSYVSIGLHMIVGLLFTPFLIRTLGTAEYGLYQLIGSFVGYLTIFDFGLSATIIRYTAKYNAMDDREGLQNFLGMHLIIYIFLSILTALVGMFIYFKIDIILGNSLTVQELSSARNMFLLLVISFSVSILGYIFTGVIKGNITFV
;
A
#
# COMPACT_ATOMS: atom_id res chain seq x y z
N MET A 1 25.95 24.20 -1.56
CA MET A 1 24.84 23.26 -1.87
C MET A 1 25.29 21.89 -1.40
N ASN A 2 24.83 21.49 -0.21
CA ASN A 2 25.48 20.48 0.63
C ASN A 2 25.50 19.08 -0.02
N SER A 3 26.57 18.33 0.23
CA SER A 3 26.83 16.97 -0.26
C SER A 3 25.63 16.03 -0.05
N GLU A 4 24.91 16.20 1.06
CA GLU A 4 23.74 15.40 1.47
C GLU A 4 22.61 15.42 0.43
N TYR A 5 22.29 16.58 -0.14
CA TYR A 5 21.23 16.69 -1.15
C TYR A 5 21.56 15.92 -2.43
N LYS A 6 22.83 15.87 -2.83
CA LYS A 6 23.25 15.12 -4.03
C LYS A 6 23.11 13.62 -3.82
N HIS A 7 23.48 13.11 -2.65
CA HIS A 7 23.33 11.70 -2.30
C HIS A 7 21.86 11.29 -2.21
N GLY A 8 21.01 12.13 -1.61
CA GLY A 8 19.56 11.88 -1.53
C GLY A 8 18.88 11.82 -2.90
N VAL A 9 19.27 12.71 -3.81
CA VAL A 9 18.77 12.71 -5.20
C VAL A 9 19.23 11.45 -5.95
N ILE A 10 20.51 11.07 -5.83
CA ILE A 10 21.03 9.84 -6.47
C ILE A 10 20.31 8.60 -5.93
N LEU A 11 20.15 8.47 -4.60
CA LEU A 11 19.41 7.35 -4.01
C LEU A 11 17.97 7.28 -4.51
N SER A 12 17.31 8.43 -4.66
CA SER A 12 15.94 8.50 -5.17
C SER A 12 15.86 7.98 -6.60
N TYR A 13 16.76 8.42 -7.49
CA TYR A 13 16.79 7.92 -8.87
C TYR A 13 17.16 6.44 -8.97
N VAL A 14 18.11 5.96 -8.17
CA VAL A 14 18.45 4.53 -8.10
C VAL A 14 17.24 3.72 -7.65
N SER A 15 16.54 4.17 -6.61
CA SER A 15 15.32 3.50 -6.12
C SER A 15 14.21 3.46 -7.17
N ILE A 16 14.00 4.56 -7.90
CA ILE A 16 13.04 4.61 -9.01
C ILE A 16 13.44 3.64 -10.12
N GLY A 17 14.71 3.62 -10.53
CA GLY A 17 15.22 2.71 -11.55
C GLY A 17 15.06 1.24 -11.16
N LEU A 18 15.39 0.90 -9.90
CA LEU A 18 15.19 -0.44 -9.36
C LEU A 18 13.70 -0.84 -9.36
N HIS A 19 12.81 0.05 -8.93
CA HIS A 19 11.36 -0.22 -8.98
C HIS A 19 10.87 -0.47 -10.40
N MET A 20 11.34 0.29 -11.38
CA MET A 20 10.97 0.09 -12.79
C MET A 20 11.48 -1.26 -13.32
N ILE A 21 12.75 -1.60 -13.06
CA ILE A 21 13.33 -2.86 -13.50
C ILE A 21 12.60 -4.04 -12.86
N VAL A 22 12.39 -3.99 -11.54
CA VAL A 22 11.66 -5.04 -10.82
C VAL A 22 10.24 -5.16 -11.38
N GLY A 23 9.50 -4.06 -11.53
CA GLY A 23 8.15 -4.07 -12.09
C GLY A 23 8.09 -4.69 -13.48
N LEU A 24 9.04 -4.32 -14.36
CA LEU A 24 9.10 -4.82 -15.73
C LEU A 24 9.45 -6.31 -15.81
N LEU A 25 10.28 -6.82 -14.90
CA LEU A 25 10.62 -8.24 -14.83
C LEU A 25 9.57 -9.07 -14.09
N PHE A 26 8.84 -8.47 -13.16
CA PHE A 26 7.86 -9.15 -12.32
C PHE A 26 6.59 -9.52 -13.11
N THR A 27 6.13 -8.64 -14.00
CA THR A 27 4.99 -8.92 -14.89
C THR A 27 5.17 -10.19 -15.75
N PRO A 28 6.25 -10.36 -16.56
CA PRO A 28 6.44 -11.56 -17.35
C PRO A 28 6.71 -12.80 -16.48
N PHE A 29 7.34 -12.63 -15.31
CA PHE A 29 7.49 -13.72 -14.34
C PHE A 29 6.13 -14.24 -13.86
N LEU A 30 5.21 -13.35 -13.46
CA LEU A 30 3.87 -13.70 -13.03
C LEU A 30 3.08 -14.39 -14.14
N ILE A 31 3.10 -13.85 -15.37
CA ILE A 31 2.40 -14.45 -16.50
C ILE A 31 2.94 -15.87 -16.80
N ARG A 32 4.26 -16.07 -16.71
CA ARG A 32 4.87 -17.39 -16.98
C ARG A 32 4.59 -18.43 -15.89
N THR A 33 4.40 -17.99 -14.64
CA THR A 33 4.18 -18.89 -13.49
C THR A 33 2.70 -19.18 -13.27
N LEU A 34 1.84 -18.17 -13.38
CA LEU A 34 0.40 -18.27 -13.12
C LEU A 34 -0.42 -18.55 -14.40
N GLY A 35 0.10 -18.17 -15.57
CA GLY A 35 -0.67 -18.15 -16.81
C GLY A 35 -1.44 -16.83 -16.99
N THR A 36 -1.96 -16.62 -18.20
CA THR A 36 -2.61 -15.37 -18.60
C THR A 36 -3.95 -15.13 -17.91
N ALA A 37 -4.74 -16.19 -17.69
CA ALA A 37 -6.04 -16.10 -17.02
C ALA A 37 -5.89 -15.65 -15.55
N GLU A 38 -5.03 -16.32 -14.79
CA GLU A 38 -4.74 -15.98 -13.39
C GLU A 38 -4.09 -14.60 -13.24
N TYR A 39 -3.21 -14.19 -14.15
CA TYR A 39 -2.69 -12.83 -14.16
C TYR A 39 -3.78 -11.78 -14.41
N GLY A 40 -4.76 -12.08 -15.28
CA GLY A 40 -5.94 -11.24 -15.48
C GLY A 40 -6.75 -11.08 -14.20
N LEU A 41 -6.96 -12.18 -13.46
CA LEU A 41 -7.60 -12.16 -12.14
C LEU A 41 -6.81 -11.33 -11.13
N TYR A 42 -5.50 -11.54 -11.06
CA TYR A 42 -4.59 -10.75 -10.22
C TYR A 42 -4.75 -9.25 -10.48
N GLN A 43 -4.76 -8.83 -11.74
CA GLN A 43 -4.93 -7.42 -12.11
C GLN A 43 -6.30 -6.88 -11.75
N LEU A 44 -7.37 -7.64 -11.99
CA LEU A 44 -8.74 -7.22 -11.68
C LEU A 44 -8.93 -7.03 -10.18
N ILE A 45 -8.51 -8.01 -9.38
CA ILE A 45 -8.55 -7.94 -7.93
C ILE A 45 -7.63 -6.83 -7.41
N GLY A 46 -6.42 -6.74 -7.94
CA GLY A 46 -5.44 -5.72 -7.59
C GLY A 46 -5.95 -4.30 -7.85
N SER A 47 -6.71 -4.09 -8.92
CA SER A 47 -7.36 -2.81 -9.22
C SER A 47 -8.44 -2.45 -8.18
N PHE A 48 -9.25 -3.44 -7.76
CA PHE A 48 -10.24 -3.25 -6.69
C PHE A 48 -9.58 -2.86 -5.37
N VAL A 49 -8.53 -3.58 -4.98
CA VAL A 49 -7.75 -3.26 -3.77
C VAL A 49 -7.03 -1.92 -3.92
N GLY A 50 -6.55 -1.59 -5.12
CA GLY A 50 -5.96 -0.31 -5.46
C GLY A 50 -6.93 0.86 -5.24
N TYR A 51 -8.22 0.73 -5.54
CA TYR A 51 -9.18 1.78 -5.20
C TYR A 51 -9.30 2.02 -3.69
N LEU A 52 -9.00 1.03 -2.85
CA LEU A 52 -8.98 1.21 -1.41
C LEU A 52 -7.81 2.09 -0.95
N THR A 53 -6.74 2.28 -1.74
CA THR A 53 -5.65 3.21 -1.39
C THR A 53 -6.12 4.67 -1.40
N ILE A 54 -7.19 4.99 -2.14
CA ILE A 54 -7.73 6.35 -2.18
C ILE A 54 -8.21 6.79 -0.77
N PHE A 55 -8.61 5.83 0.08
CA PHE A 55 -8.97 6.09 1.47
C PHE A 55 -7.81 6.59 2.34
N ASP A 56 -6.56 6.57 1.86
CA ASP A 56 -5.45 7.23 2.56
C ASP A 56 -5.66 8.75 2.62
N PHE A 57 -6.44 9.37 1.72
CA PHE A 57 -6.77 10.81 1.70
C PHE A 57 -5.57 11.78 1.91
N GLY A 58 -4.34 11.35 1.65
CA GLY A 58 -3.13 12.14 1.90
C GLY A 58 -2.67 12.18 3.36
N LEU A 59 -3.18 11.29 4.22
CA LEU A 59 -2.71 11.09 5.60
C LEU A 59 -1.21 10.79 5.63
N SER A 60 -0.71 10.01 4.68
CA SER A 60 0.72 9.72 4.55
C SER A 60 1.58 10.98 4.38
N ALA A 61 1.15 11.91 3.51
CA ALA A 61 1.85 13.17 3.28
C ALA A 61 1.74 14.11 4.50
N THR A 62 0.58 14.09 5.16
CA THR A 62 0.34 14.85 6.40
C THR A 62 1.30 14.40 7.50
N ILE A 63 1.51 13.09 7.67
CA ILE A 63 2.45 12.55 8.65
C ILE A 63 3.87 13.04 8.38
N ILE A 64 4.33 12.98 7.13
CA ILE A 64 5.67 13.45 6.77
C ILE A 64 5.84 14.92 7.17
N ARG A 65 4.89 15.78 6.76
CA ARG A 65 4.93 17.23 7.00
C ARG A 65 4.88 17.59 8.49
N TYR A 66 3.99 16.95 9.25
CA TYR A 66 3.82 17.27 10.67
C TYR A 66 4.91 16.64 11.55
N THR A 67 5.43 15.46 11.19
CA THR A 67 6.62 14.89 11.83
C THR A 67 7.80 15.84 11.68
N ALA A 68 8.04 16.30 10.44
CA ALA A 68 9.00 17.36 10.12
C ALA A 68 8.81 18.60 11.00
N LYS A 69 7.57 19.12 11.07
CA LYS A 69 7.24 20.32 11.85
C LYS A 69 7.51 20.16 13.35
N TYR A 70 7.03 19.09 13.98
CA TYR A 70 7.21 18.87 15.42
C TYR A 70 8.67 18.64 15.79
N ASN A 71 9.44 17.94 14.94
CA ASN A 71 10.88 17.80 15.12
C ASN A 71 11.61 19.15 15.08
N ALA A 72 11.24 20.05 14.16
CA ALA A 72 11.81 21.39 14.08
C ALA A 72 11.53 22.25 15.32
N MET A 73 10.45 21.94 16.05
CA MET A 73 10.01 22.64 17.26
C MET A 73 10.53 21.97 18.55
N ASP A 74 11.26 20.85 18.45
CA ASP A 74 11.65 19.96 19.55
C ASP A 74 10.46 19.54 20.46
N ASP A 75 9.24 19.51 19.89
CA ASP A 75 8.00 19.16 20.59
C ASP A 75 7.72 17.66 20.47
N ARG A 76 8.35 16.89 21.36
CA ARG A 76 8.23 15.42 21.39
C ARG A 76 6.85 14.94 21.81
N GLU A 77 6.20 15.65 22.73
CA GLU A 77 4.88 15.28 23.25
C GLU A 77 3.80 15.51 22.19
N GLY A 78 3.85 16.65 21.49
CA GLY A 78 2.98 16.94 20.35
C GLY A 78 3.15 15.92 19.22
N LEU A 79 4.39 15.52 18.92
CA LEU A 79 4.66 14.47 17.93
C LEU A 79 4.05 13.12 18.34
N GLN A 80 4.25 12.68 19.58
CA GLN A 80 3.70 11.41 20.08
C GLN A 80 2.17 11.39 20.02
N ASN A 81 1.52 12.46 20.46
CA ASN A 81 0.06 12.59 20.41
C ASN A 81 -0.46 12.59 18.96
N PHE A 82 0.21 13.33 18.07
CA PHE A 82 -0.13 13.37 16.65
C PHE A 82 -0.02 12.00 15.97
N LEU A 83 1.08 11.28 16.21
CA LEU A 83 1.28 9.94 15.67
C LEU A 83 0.32 8.92 16.29
N GLY A 84 0.03 9.02 17.58
CA GLY A 84 -0.97 8.17 18.25
C GLY A 84 -2.36 8.31 17.63
N MET A 85 -2.81 9.54 17.37
CA MET A 85 -4.08 9.80 16.68
C MET A 85 -4.09 9.17 15.28
N HIS A 86 -3.02 9.36 14.51
CA HIS A 86 -2.92 8.78 13.16
C HIS A 86 -2.87 7.25 13.19
N LEU A 87 -2.20 6.64 14.17
CA LEU A 87 -2.16 5.19 14.33
C LEU A 87 -3.58 4.63 14.53
N ILE A 88 -4.40 5.28 15.36
CA ILE A 88 -5.81 4.89 15.56
C ILE A 88 -6.60 5.00 14.24
N ILE A 89 -6.39 6.07 13.47
CA ILE A 89 -7.02 6.24 12.15
C ILE A 89 -6.62 5.10 11.20
N TYR A 90 -5.33 4.76 11.11
CA TYR A 90 -4.85 3.68 10.25
C TYR A 90 -5.35 2.30 10.69
N ILE A 91 -5.48 2.06 12.00
CA ILE A 91 -6.11 0.84 12.54
C ILE A 91 -7.57 0.77 12.10
N PHE A 92 -8.31 1.86 12.24
CA PHE A 92 -9.71 1.93 11.80
C PHE A 92 -9.84 1.68 10.29
N LEU A 93 -8.98 2.30 9.46
CA LEU A 93 -8.95 2.07 8.02
C LEU A 93 -8.61 0.60 7.68
N SER A 94 -7.62 0.01 8.36
CA SER A 94 -7.26 -1.41 8.17
C SER A 94 -8.44 -2.35 8.45
N ILE A 95 -9.16 -2.10 9.55
CA ILE A 95 -10.37 -2.87 9.91
C ILE A 95 -11.47 -2.65 8.87
N LEU A 96 -11.71 -1.40 8.46
CA LEU A 96 -12.72 -1.08 7.45
C LEU A 96 -12.43 -1.78 6.12
N THR A 97 -11.18 -1.74 5.66
CA THR A 97 -10.74 -2.47 4.46
C THR A 97 -10.93 -3.97 4.62
N ALA A 98 -10.59 -4.56 5.77
CA ALA A 98 -10.79 -5.98 6.02
C ALA A 98 -12.29 -6.36 5.99
N LEU A 99 -13.16 -5.54 6.58
CA LEU A 99 -14.60 -5.76 6.60
C LEU A 99 -15.23 -5.64 5.20
N VAL A 100 -14.87 -4.59 4.45
CA VAL A 100 -15.35 -4.39 3.07
C VAL A 100 -14.82 -5.51 2.16
N GLY A 101 -13.54 -5.85 2.28
CA GLY A 101 -12.95 -6.98 1.58
C GLY A 101 -13.67 -8.29 1.89
N MET A 102 -13.90 -8.59 3.17
CA MET A 102 -14.64 -9.79 3.57
C MET A 102 -16.08 -9.81 3.00
N PHE A 103 -16.76 -8.67 2.97
CA PHE A 103 -18.08 -8.56 2.35
C PHE A 103 -18.04 -8.88 0.84
N ILE A 104 -17.06 -8.34 0.12
CA ILE A 104 -16.86 -8.61 -1.32
C ILE A 104 -16.49 -10.07 -1.55
N TYR A 105 -15.67 -10.67 -0.69
CA TYR A 105 -15.27 -12.08 -0.77
C TYR A 105 -16.49 -13.00 -0.82
N PHE A 106 -17.51 -12.76 0.01
CA PHE A 106 -18.76 -13.53 -0.03
C PHE A 106 -19.62 -13.27 -1.28
N LYS A 107 -19.35 -12.20 -2.01
CA LYS A 107 -20.06 -11.81 -3.23
C LYS A 107 -19.27 -12.10 -4.51
N ILE A 108 -18.05 -12.65 -4.42
CA ILE A 108 -17.22 -13.01 -5.59
C ILE A 108 -17.99 -13.87 -6.59
N ASP A 109 -18.73 -14.88 -6.12
CA ASP A 109 -19.45 -15.80 -6.99
C ASP A 109 -20.54 -15.07 -7.81
N ILE A 110 -21.14 -14.01 -7.25
CA ILE A 110 -22.15 -13.19 -7.91
C ILE A 110 -21.50 -12.19 -8.88
N ILE A 111 -20.37 -11.60 -8.48
CA ILE A 111 -19.67 -10.56 -9.26
C ILE A 111 -18.94 -11.18 -10.46
N LEU A 112 -18.34 -12.36 -10.29
CA LEU A 112 -17.44 -12.99 -11.26
C LEU A 112 -17.96 -14.31 -11.84
N GLY A 113 -19.02 -14.90 -11.28
CA GLY A 113 -19.51 -16.23 -11.69
C GLY A 113 -20.02 -16.34 -13.13
N ASN A 114 -20.45 -15.23 -13.74
CA ASN A 114 -20.84 -15.21 -15.16
C ASN A 114 -19.67 -15.01 -16.12
N SER A 115 -18.49 -14.64 -15.60
CA SER A 115 -17.32 -14.31 -16.41
C SER A 115 -16.19 -15.34 -16.30
N LEU A 116 -16.23 -16.23 -15.31
CA LEU A 116 -15.15 -17.17 -14.99
C LEU A 116 -15.63 -18.61 -14.95
N THR A 117 -14.74 -19.54 -15.28
CA THR A 117 -14.95 -20.96 -15.06
C THR A 117 -14.92 -21.31 -13.57
N VAL A 118 -15.46 -22.48 -13.19
CA VAL A 118 -15.50 -22.95 -11.80
C VAL A 118 -14.10 -23.05 -11.18
N GLN A 119 -13.08 -23.42 -11.97
CA GLN A 119 -11.69 -23.49 -11.52
C GLN A 119 -11.11 -22.09 -11.27
N GLU A 120 -11.27 -21.17 -12.21
CA GLU A 120 -10.80 -19.78 -12.09
C GLU A 120 -11.44 -19.04 -10.92
N LEU A 121 -12.71 -19.34 -10.62
CA LEU A 121 -13.43 -18.74 -9.51
C LEU A 121 -12.85 -19.14 -8.15
N SER A 122 -12.39 -20.38 -8.01
CA SER A 122 -11.70 -20.84 -6.80
C SER A 122 -10.35 -20.15 -6.62
N SER A 123 -9.58 -19.98 -7.70
CA SER A 123 -8.31 -19.24 -7.64
C SER A 123 -8.54 -17.77 -7.31
N ALA A 124 -9.50 -17.12 -7.98
CA ALA A 124 -9.86 -15.72 -7.73
C ALA A 124 -10.20 -15.47 -6.25
N ARG A 125 -10.95 -16.40 -5.64
CA ARG A 125 -11.32 -16.33 -4.22
C ARG A 125 -10.10 -16.34 -3.29
N ASN A 126 -9.13 -17.24 -3.54
CA ASN A 126 -7.91 -17.32 -2.75
C ASN A 126 -7.01 -16.09 -2.95
N MET A 127 -6.84 -15.65 -4.19
CA MET A 127 -6.06 -14.46 -4.53
C MET A 127 -6.65 -13.20 -3.90
N PHE A 128 -7.97 -13.08 -3.92
CA PHE A 128 -8.69 -11.96 -3.32
C PHE A 128 -8.46 -11.90 -1.82
N LEU A 129 -8.60 -13.03 -1.12
CA LEU A 129 -8.39 -13.10 0.32
C LEU A 129 -6.94 -12.74 0.69
N LEU A 130 -5.96 -13.26 -0.06
CA LEU A 130 -4.55 -12.92 0.12
C LEU A 130 -4.28 -11.42 -0.08
N LEU A 131 -4.84 -10.82 -1.14
CA LEU A 131 -4.63 -9.40 -1.44
C LEU A 131 -5.31 -8.48 -0.42
N VAL A 132 -6.52 -8.79 0.04
CA VAL A 132 -7.19 -8.03 1.09
C VAL A 132 -6.38 -8.06 2.39
N ILE A 133 -5.93 -9.25 2.82
CA ILE A 133 -5.11 -9.39 4.04
C ILE A 133 -3.80 -8.62 3.88
N SER A 134 -3.09 -8.82 2.77
CA SER A 134 -1.84 -8.12 2.47
C SER A 134 -2.03 -6.61 2.53
N PHE A 135 -3.14 -6.10 1.99
CA PHE A 135 -3.41 -4.67 1.94
C PHE A 135 -3.80 -4.10 3.29
N SER A 136 -4.68 -4.76 4.05
CA SER A 136 -5.01 -4.37 5.43
C SER A 136 -3.76 -4.29 6.31
N VAL A 137 -2.85 -5.26 6.21
CA VAL A 137 -1.57 -5.22 6.93
C VAL A 137 -0.67 -4.09 6.43
N SER A 138 -0.61 -3.86 5.12
CA SER A 138 0.24 -2.82 4.51
C SER A 138 -0.15 -1.42 4.95
N ILE A 139 -1.45 -1.14 5.10
CA ILE A 139 -1.99 0.15 5.58
C ILE A 139 -1.38 0.54 6.93
N LEU A 140 -1.20 -0.42 7.84
CA LEU A 140 -0.56 -0.16 9.14
C LEU A 140 0.92 0.22 9.00
N GLY A 141 1.57 -0.18 7.91
CA GLY A 141 2.97 0.17 7.59
C GLY A 141 3.18 1.62 7.14
N TYR A 142 2.12 2.30 6.67
CA TYR A 142 2.24 3.63 6.08
C TYR A 142 2.65 4.70 7.10
N ILE A 143 2.17 4.60 8.34
CA ILE A 143 2.57 5.53 9.41
C ILE A 143 4.08 5.48 9.68
N PHE A 144 4.68 4.29 9.77
CA PHE A 144 6.11 4.13 10.02
C PHE A 144 6.94 4.71 8.87
N THR A 145 6.51 4.46 7.64
CA THR A 145 7.17 5.02 6.45
C THR A 145 7.10 6.55 6.44
N GLY A 146 5.97 7.12 6.86
CA GLY A 146 5.80 8.57 7.01
C GLY A 146 6.73 9.18 8.06
N VAL A 147 6.86 8.52 9.22
CA VAL A 147 7.76 8.95 10.30
C VAL A 147 9.23 8.91 9.87
N ILE A 148 9.66 7.84 9.22
CA ILE A 148 11.04 7.70 8.72
C ILE A 148 11.36 8.84 7.73
N LYS A 149 10.48 9.08 6.76
CA LYS A 149 10.65 10.16 5.77
C LYS A 149 10.64 11.56 6.40
N GLY A 150 9.78 11.78 7.39
CA GLY A 150 9.71 13.04 8.14
C GLY A 150 11.01 13.35 8.90
N ASN A 151 11.66 12.33 9.46
CA ASN A 151 12.95 12.49 10.14
C ASN A 151 14.11 12.80 9.18
N ILE A 152 14.15 12.15 8.01
CA ILE A 152 15.23 12.34 7.02
C ILE A 152 15.22 13.76 6.41
N THR A 153 14.08 14.45 6.42
CA THR A 153 13.98 15.82 5.87
C THR A 153 14.70 16.88 6.72
N PHE A 154 15.18 16.53 7.93
CA PHE A 154 15.87 17.43 8.87
C PHE A 154 17.37 17.15 9.05
N VAL A 155 17.94 16.21 8.28
CA VAL A 155 19.39 16.03 8.17
C VAL A 155 19.86 16.67 6.87
#